data_AF-A0A7S8C760-F1
#
_entry.id   AF-A0A7S8C760-F1
#
_cell.length_a   1.000
_cell.length_b   1.000
_cell.length_c   1.000
_cell.angle_alpha   90.00
_cell.angle_beta   90.00
_cell.angle_gamma   90.00
#
_symmetry.space_group_name_H-M   'P 1'
#
loop_
_entity.id
_entity.type
_entity.pdbx_description
1 polymer ?
#
loop_
_entity_poly.entity_id
_entity_poly.type
_entity_poly.pdbx_seq_one_letter_code
_entity_poly.pdbx_strand_id
1 'polypeptide(L)'
;MTGGTDTAATLLDEVEILRERVRQLEQALYGSASRMEEYQHRLGLTVMQSRLLGALMAREVMGKEALMIALYGDRKQDWPDDKTIDIHAFNLRRKLAVHGVEIRTVRGIGYVLDDAAKDRVRRIVGAEAA
;
A
#
# COMPACT_ATOMS: atom_id res chain seq x y z
N MET A 1 34.54 -20.94 23.34
CA MET A 1 33.27 -20.17 23.34
C MET A 1 33.30 -19.08 22.25
N THR A 2 33.58 -19.41 21.00
CA THR A 2 33.75 -18.45 19.88
C THR A 2 32.68 -18.57 18.78
N GLY A 3 31.72 -19.49 18.89
CA GLY A 3 30.68 -19.70 17.85
C GLY A 3 29.46 -18.77 17.94
N GLY A 4 29.29 -18.00 19.02
CA GLY A 4 28.11 -17.15 19.23
C GLY A 4 28.13 -15.84 18.44
N THR A 5 29.32 -15.25 18.24
CA THR A 5 29.50 -13.97 17.53
C THR A 5 29.40 -14.12 16.01
N ASP A 6 29.87 -15.25 15.48
CA ASP A 6 29.82 -15.59 14.04
C ASP A 6 28.38 -15.85 13.56
N THR A 7 27.59 -16.53 14.41
CA THR A 7 26.16 -16.74 14.19
C THR A 7 25.39 -15.42 14.26
N ALA A 8 25.70 -14.54 15.22
CA ALA A 8 25.04 -13.25 15.36
C ALA A 8 25.32 -12.31 14.17
N ALA A 9 26.56 -12.27 13.69
CA ALA A 9 26.94 -11.50 12.50
C ALA A 9 26.19 -11.99 11.26
N THR A 10 26.19 -13.31 11.03
CA THR A 10 25.47 -13.93 9.90
C THR A 10 23.97 -13.63 9.94
N LEU A 11 23.34 -13.67 11.12
CA LEU A 11 21.92 -13.37 11.26
C LEU A 11 21.60 -11.89 11.00
N LEU A 12 22.50 -10.96 11.36
CA LEU A 12 22.31 -9.54 11.08
C LEU A 12 22.38 -9.25 9.58
N ASP A 13 23.34 -9.86 8.88
CA ASP A 13 23.47 -9.77 7.42
C ASP A 13 22.22 -10.31 6.73
N GLU A 14 21.70 -11.46 7.18
CA GLU A 14 20.46 -12.03 6.65
C GLU A 14 19.26 -11.10 6.89
N VAL A 15 19.14 -10.51 8.08
CA VAL A 15 18.08 -9.55 8.38
C VAL A 15 18.17 -8.31 7.47
N GLU A 16 19.37 -7.82 7.19
CA GLU A 16 19.57 -6.69 6.26
C GLU A 16 19.11 -7.04 4.84
N ILE A 17 19.54 -8.19 4.32
CA ILE A 17 19.14 -8.70 2.99
C ILE A 17 17.62 -8.87 2.91
N LEU A 18 17.01 -9.47 3.93
CA LEU A 18 15.57 -9.71 3.95
C LEU A 18 14.79 -8.39 4.03
N ARG A 19 15.24 -7.43 4.85
CA ARG A 19 14.61 -6.11 4.95
C ARG A 19 14.68 -5.36 3.62
N GLU A 20 15.82 -5.40 2.94
CA GLU A 20 15.96 -4.76 1.63
C GLU A 20 15.04 -5.42 0.60
N ARG A 21 14.95 -6.76 0.59
CA ARG A 21 14.02 -7.47 -0.30
C ARG A 21 12.56 -7.10 -0.01
N VAL A 22 12.17 -7.01 1.26
CA VAL A 22 10.83 -6.56 1.65
C VAL A 22 10.57 -5.15 1.14
N ARG A 23 11.52 -4.22 1.33
CA ARG A 23 11.41 -2.85 0.83
C ARG A 23 11.18 -2.80 -0.69
N GLN A 24 11.90 -3.61 -1.45
CA GLN A 24 11.73 -3.69 -2.91
C GLN A 24 10.37 -4.26 -3.32
N LEU A 25 9.91 -5.30 -2.63
CA LEU A 25 8.59 -5.90 -2.85
C LEU A 25 7.46 -4.92 -2.53
N GLU A 26 7.54 -4.24 -1.38
CA GLU A 26 6.58 -3.20 -1.02
C GLU A 26 6.59 -2.05 -2.03
N GLN A 27 7.76 -1.64 -2.50
CA GLN A 27 7.88 -0.62 -3.54
C GLN A 27 7.20 -1.03 -4.85
N ALA A 28 7.28 -2.31 -5.24
CA ALA A 28 6.61 -2.82 -6.42
C ALA A 28 5.08 -2.92 -6.24
N LEU A 29 4.61 -3.19 -5.03
CA LEU A 29 3.18 -3.33 -4.72
C LEU A 29 2.48 -1.97 -4.54
N TYR A 30 3.12 -1.03 -3.85
CA TYR A 30 2.50 0.20 -3.37
C TYR A 30 3.13 1.47 -3.94
N GLY A 31 4.32 1.38 -4.51
CA GLY A 31 5.15 2.54 -4.82
C GLY A 31 6.14 2.87 -3.70
N SER A 32 6.96 3.90 -3.90
CA SER A 32 8.01 4.28 -2.96
C SER A 32 7.48 4.72 -1.60
N ALA A 33 8.29 4.55 -0.55
CA ALA A 33 7.99 5.01 0.81
C ALA A 33 7.65 6.51 0.85
N SER A 34 8.45 7.36 0.19
CA SER A 34 8.19 8.80 0.10
C SER A 34 6.81 9.12 -0.49
N ARG A 35 6.35 8.35 -1.49
CA ARG A 35 5.02 8.53 -2.06
C ARG A 35 3.92 8.14 -1.07
N MET A 36 4.14 7.11 -0.27
CA MET A 36 3.20 6.73 0.79
C MET A 36 3.11 7.81 1.87
N GLU A 37 4.23 8.44 2.22
CA GLU A 37 4.25 9.57 3.15
C GLU A 37 3.49 10.77 2.58
N GLU A 38 3.67 11.11 1.30
CA GLU A 38 2.91 12.16 0.65
C GLU A 38 1.39 11.89 0.68
N TYR A 39 0.97 10.63 0.48
CA TYR A 39 -0.43 10.25 0.63
C TYR A 39 -0.95 10.49 2.06
N GLN A 40 -0.14 10.22 3.07
CA GLN A 40 -0.53 10.48 4.46
C GLN A 40 -0.64 11.98 4.73
N HIS A 41 0.34 12.77 4.30
CA HIS A 41 0.40 14.20 4.58
C HIS A 41 -0.61 15.01 3.75
N ARG A 42 -0.74 14.73 2.45
CA ARG A 42 -1.51 15.57 1.52
C ARG A 42 -2.97 15.14 1.40
N LEU A 43 -3.27 13.86 1.62
CA LEU A 43 -4.62 13.30 1.56
C LEU A 43 -5.15 12.85 2.93
N GLY A 44 -4.36 13.03 4.00
CA GLY A 44 -4.72 12.64 5.36
C GLY A 44 -4.91 11.14 5.52
N LEU A 45 -4.28 10.30 4.71
CA LEU A 45 -4.47 8.85 4.72
C LEU A 45 -3.74 8.19 5.89
N THR A 46 -4.23 7.03 6.36
CA THR A 46 -3.47 6.15 7.24
C THR A 46 -2.46 5.34 6.42
N VAL A 47 -1.55 4.61 7.09
CA VAL A 47 -0.61 3.69 6.43
C VAL A 47 -1.34 2.68 5.54
N MET A 48 -2.39 2.04 6.05
CA MET A 48 -3.17 1.04 5.29
C MET A 48 -3.92 1.66 4.10
N GLN A 49 -4.48 2.86 4.29
CA GLN A 49 -5.16 3.59 3.22
C GLN A 49 -4.17 4.02 2.13
N SER A 50 -2.96 4.40 2.51
CA SER A 50 -1.88 4.78 1.58
C SER A 50 -1.42 3.58 0.77
N ARG A 51 -1.21 2.43 1.40
CA ARG A 51 -0.91 1.16 0.71
C ARG A 51 -2.03 0.75 -0.25
N LEU A 52 -3.29 0.83 0.18
CA LEU A 52 -4.46 0.55 -0.68
C LEU A 52 -4.49 1.49 -1.90
N LEU A 53 -4.30 2.79 -1.69
CA LEU A 53 -4.23 3.76 -2.79
C LEU A 53 -3.04 3.47 -3.71
N GLY A 54 -1.86 3.17 -3.17
CA GLY A 54 -0.68 2.79 -3.92
C GLY A 54 -0.92 1.59 -4.83
N ALA A 55 -1.57 0.55 -4.32
CA ALA A 55 -1.95 -0.63 -5.10
C ALA A 55 -2.91 -0.29 -6.25
N LEU A 56 -3.91 0.59 -6.00
CA LEU A 56 -4.84 1.07 -7.03
C LEU A 56 -4.19 2.00 -8.06
N MET A 57 -3.13 2.73 -7.68
CA MET A 57 -2.35 3.56 -8.60
C MET A 57 -1.47 2.69 -9.51
N ALA A 58 -0.94 1.57 -8.99
CA ALA A 58 -0.03 0.68 -9.70
C ALA A 58 -0.71 -0.21 -10.75
N ARG A 59 -2.01 -0.48 -10.62
CA ARG A 59 -2.74 -1.40 -11.52
C ARG A 59 -4.04 -0.79 -12.04
N GLU A 60 -4.59 -1.35 -13.10
CA GLU A 60 -5.90 -0.94 -13.61
C GLU A 60 -7.03 -1.43 -12.71
N VAL A 61 -7.01 -2.71 -12.32
CA VAL A 61 -8.01 -3.30 -11.42
C VAL A 61 -7.29 -4.08 -10.33
N MET A 62 -7.72 -3.89 -9.10
CA MET A 62 -7.24 -4.64 -7.94
C MET A 62 -8.36 -5.52 -7.40
N GLY A 63 -8.15 -6.84 -7.44
CA GLY A 63 -9.05 -7.83 -6.84
C GLY A 63 -9.05 -7.76 -5.31
N LYS A 64 -10.16 -8.10 -4.65
CA LYS A 64 -10.25 -8.07 -3.18
C LYS A 64 -9.26 -9.03 -2.52
N GLU A 65 -9.12 -10.23 -3.04
CA GLU A 65 -8.20 -11.26 -2.54
C GLU A 65 -6.75 -10.80 -2.74
N ALA A 66 -6.43 -10.22 -3.89
CA ALA A 66 -5.12 -9.65 -4.16
C ALA A 66 -4.78 -8.49 -3.21
N LEU A 67 -5.76 -7.64 -2.88
CA LEU A 67 -5.61 -6.59 -1.88
C LEU A 67 -5.43 -7.16 -0.47
N MET A 68 -6.16 -8.23 -0.12
CA MET A 68 -5.98 -8.88 1.18
C MET A 68 -4.58 -9.46 1.31
N ILE A 69 -4.10 -10.18 0.30
CA ILE A 69 -2.74 -10.74 0.29
C ILE A 69 -1.69 -9.64 0.35
N ALA A 70 -1.84 -8.57 -0.44
CA ALA A 70 -0.90 -7.47 -0.40
C ALA A 70 -0.84 -6.88 1.01
N LEU A 71 -1.99 -6.48 1.56
CA LEU A 71 -2.07 -5.68 2.77
C LEU A 71 -1.85 -6.47 4.07
N TYR A 72 -2.09 -7.78 4.06
CA TYR A 72 -2.10 -8.62 5.25
C TYR A 72 -1.34 -9.95 5.10
N GLY A 73 -0.70 -10.21 3.95
CA GLY A 73 -0.02 -11.48 3.66
C GLY A 73 1.17 -11.79 4.59
N ASP A 74 1.68 -10.81 5.32
CA ASP A 74 2.73 -10.94 6.32
C ASP A 74 2.21 -11.41 7.70
N ARG A 75 0.89 -11.41 7.92
CA ARG A 75 0.28 -11.80 9.19
C ARG A 75 0.04 -13.31 9.27
N LYS A 76 0.65 -13.95 10.27
CA LYS A 76 0.49 -15.40 10.54
C LYS A 76 -0.73 -15.74 11.42
N GLN A 77 -1.13 -14.81 12.27
CA GLN A 77 -2.30 -14.90 13.16
C GLN A 77 -3.02 -13.55 13.02
N ASP A 78 -4.35 -13.54 13.03
CA ASP A 78 -5.20 -12.37 12.75
C ASP A 78 -5.39 -12.02 11.26
N TRP A 79 -5.71 -13.03 10.45
CA TRP A 79 -6.25 -12.79 9.11
C TRP A 79 -7.59 -12.04 9.24
N PRO A 80 -7.73 -10.85 8.63
CA PRO A 80 -8.96 -10.07 8.77
C PRO A 80 -10.16 -10.72 8.06
N ASP A 81 -11.36 -10.33 8.48
CA ASP A 81 -12.61 -10.69 7.79
C ASP A 81 -12.61 -10.16 6.35
N ASP A 82 -13.28 -10.87 5.44
CA ASP A 82 -13.39 -10.53 4.01
C ASP A 82 -13.87 -9.09 3.76
N LYS A 83 -14.68 -8.52 4.66
CA LYS A 83 -15.18 -7.14 4.55
C LYS A 83 -14.16 -6.07 4.92
N THR A 84 -13.00 -6.45 5.46
CA THR A 84 -11.97 -5.49 5.91
C THR A 84 -11.51 -4.61 4.74
N ILE A 85 -11.36 -5.19 3.55
CA ILE A 85 -11.01 -4.43 2.35
C ILE A 85 -12.12 -3.45 1.97
N ASP A 86 -13.40 -3.85 2.09
CA ASP A 86 -14.53 -2.95 1.86
C ASP A 86 -14.54 -1.76 2.82
N ILE A 87 -14.18 -1.97 4.10
CA ILE A 87 -14.08 -0.89 5.09
C ILE A 87 -12.96 0.08 4.71
N HIS A 88 -11.79 -0.43 4.31
CA HIS A 88 -10.69 0.44 3.86
C HIS A 88 -11.07 1.21 2.60
N ALA A 89 -11.71 0.57 1.62
CA ALA A 89 -12.18 1.21 0.40
C ALA A 89 -13.26 2.27 0.69
N PHE A 90 -14.19 2.01 1.61
CA PHE A 90 -15.19 2.97 2.06
C PHE A 90 -14.54 4.20 2.70
N ASN A 91 -13.61 4.00 3.64
CA ASN A 91 -12.93 5.10 4.30
C ASN A 91 -12.04 5.90 3.33
N LEU A 92 -11.35 5.20 2.41
CA LEU A 92 -10.52 5.83 1.39
C LEU A 92 -11.37 6.69 0.44
N ARG A 93 -12.51 6.18 -0.04
CA ARG A 93 -13.46 6.94 -0.87
C ARG A 93 -13.88 8.25 -0.22
N ARG A 94 -14.21 8.22 1.08
CA ARG A 94 -14.64 9.44 1.79
C ARG A 94 -13.56 10.51 1.81
N LYS A 95 -12.29 10.13 2.03
CA LYS A 95 -11.17 11.08 2.02
C LYS A 95 -10.89 11.60 0.61
N LEU A 96 -10.89 10.71 -0.39
CA LEU A 96 -10.62 11.07 -1.77
C LEU A 96 -11.73 11.90 -2.44
N ALA A 97 -12.99 11.71 -2.03
CA ALA A 97 -14.13 12.46 -2.56
C ALA A 97 -13.99 13.98 -2.36
N VAL A 98 -13.36 14.42 -1.25
CA VAL A 98 -13.08 15.84 -0.98
C VAL A 98 -12.18 16.46 -2.07
N HIS A 99 -11.38 15.63 -2.73
CA HIS A 99 -10.49 16.04 -3.81
C HIS A 99 -11.03 15.71 -5.21
N GLY A 100 -12.31 15.31 -5.32
CA GLY A 100 -12.92 14.92 -6.58
C GLY A 100 -12.34 13.64 -7.19
N VAL A 101 -11.79 12.75 -6.36
CA VAL A 101 -11.22 11.46 -6.76
C VAL A 101 -12.20 10.35 -6.39
N GLU A 102 -12.66 9.59 -7.39
CA GLU A 102 -13.63 8.51 -7.22
C GLU A 102 -12.97 7.13 -7.41
N ILE A 103 -13.22 6.22 -6.47
CA ILE A 103 -12.87 4.79 -6.61
C ILE A 103 -14.11 4.02 -7.00
N ARG A 104 -14.09 3.38 -8.17
CA ARG A 104 -15.23 2.57 -8.66
C ARG A 104 -15.11 1.12 -8.21
N THR A 105 -16.24 0.48 -7.94
CA THR A 105 -16.32 -0.96 -7.66
C THR A 105 -16.52 -1.71 -8.97
N VAL A 106 -15.69 -2.72 -9.22
CA VAL A 106 -15.92 -3.73 -10.25
C VAL A 106 -16.57 -4.94 -9.58
N ARG A 107 -17.88 -5.13 -9.83
CA ARG A 107 -18.68 -6.17 -9.15
C ARG A 107 -18.06 -7.55 -9.33
N GLY A 108 -17.91 -8.28 -8.22
CA GLY A 108 -17.31 -9.61 -8.21
C GLY A 108 -15.79 -9.65 -8.39
N ILE A 109 -15.12 -8.50 -8.53
CA ILE A 109 -13.67 -8.42 -8.73
C ILE A 109 -13.02 -7.59 -7.62
N GLY A 110 -13.33 -6.30 -7.54
CA GLY A 110 -12.69 -5.41 -6.57
C GLY A 110 -12.84 -3.95 -6.94
N TYR A 111 -11.74 -3.21 -7.01
CA TYR A 111 -11.76 -1.76 -7.17
C TYR A 111 -10.82 -1.28 -8.26
N VAL A 112 -11.18 -0.12 -8.83
CA VAL A 112 -10.41 0.58 -9.86
C VAL A 112 -10.38 2.06 -9.55
N LEU A 113 -9.24 2.67 -9.86
CA LEU A 113 -9.08 4.09 -10.02
C LEU A 113 -8.86 4.34 -11.52
N ASP A 114 -9.75 5.09 -12.18
CA ASP A 114 -9.54 5.42 -13.59
C ASP A 114 -8.40 6.41 -13.78
N ASP A 115 -7.97 6.57 -15.03
CA ASP A 115 -6.82 7.41 -15.37
C ASP A 115 -7.03 8.87 -14.96
N ALA A 116 -8.25 9.40 -15.12
CA ALA A 116 -8.57 10.76 -14.70
C ALA A 116 -8.46 10.94 -13.18
N ALA A 117 -8.90 9.95 -12.40
CA ALA A 117 -8.74 9.91 -10.95
C ALA A 117 -7.28 9.73 -10.53
N LYS A 118 -6.51 8.86 -11.22
CA LYS A 118 -5.07 8.70 -11.02
C LYS A 118 -4.31 10.00 -11.27
N ASP A 119 -4.63 10.71 -12.34
CA ASP A 119 -4.00 12.00 -12.67
C ASP A 119 -4.34 13.10 -11.66
N ARG A 120 -5.56 13.09 -11.12
CA ARG A 120 -5.92 13.95 -9.99
C ARG A 120 -5.05 13.64 -8.78
N VAL A 121 -4.91 12.37 -8.39
CA VAL A 121 -4.04 11.98 -7.26
C VAL A 121 -2.60 12.42 -7.51
N ARG A 122 -2.05 12.19 -8.71
CA ARG A 122 -0.69 12.64 -9.08
C ARG A 122 -0.54 14.15 -8.96
N ARG A 123 -1.54 14.96 -9.33
CA ARG A 123 -1.51 16.41 -9.14
C ARG A 123 -1.57 16.79 -7.67
N ILE A 124 -2.49 16.21 -6.91
CA ILE A 124 -2.62 16.49 -5.47
C ILE A 124 -1.38 16.04 -4.70
N VAL A 125 -0.58 15.11 -5.23
CA VAL A 125 0.57 14.55 -4.52
C VAL A 125 1.90 15.08 -5.04
N GLY A 126 2.00 15.39 -6.33
CA GLY A 126 3.18 15.98 -6.98
C GLY A 126 3.20 17.50 -7.05
N ALA A 127 2.10 18.22 -6.75
CA ALA A 127 2.06 19.69 -6.87
C ALA A 127 2.91 20.50 -5.87
N GLU A 128 3.82 19.90 -5.10
CA GLU A 128 4.82 20.65 -4.30
C GLU A 128 6.17 19.93 -4.29
N ALA A 129 6.76 19.82 -5.47
CA ALA A 129 8.21 19.69 -5.65
C ALA A 129 8.64 20.81 -6.61
N ALA A 130 8.62 22.05 -6.10
CA ALA A 130 9.16 23.24 -6.74
C ALA A 130 10.01 23.99 -5.72
#